data_AF-A0A2M9NXR6-F1
#
_entry.id   AF-A0A2M9NXR6-F1
#
_cell.length_a   1.000
_cell.length_b   1.000
_cell.length_c   1.000
_cell.angle_alpha   90.00
_cell.angle_beta   90.00
_cell.angle_gamma   90.00
#
_symmetry.space_group_name_H-M   'P 1'
#
loop_
_entity.id
_entity.type
_entity.pdbx_description
1 polymer ?
#
loop_
_entity_poly.entity_id
_entity_poly.type
_entity_poly.pdbx_seq_one_letter_code
_entity_poly.pdbx_strand_id
1 'polypeptide(L)'
;MNIKLTNIPRFMQAEIEQLQAKLSPLLKKNMKYGFLSTVMIGFSVINLFFLLFKNESLSTSNIALGIYALIGAVGFALLKENKHNQKEIARMSRNYMLERMKKSRYVTDARKSNYYKKMNEQPLYAMNVFFEFLAEEQQRKDQSFHNE
;
A
#
# COMPACT_ATOMS: atom_id res chain seq x y z
N MET A 1 -4.69 6.25 4.86
CA MET A 1 -4.01 5.53 5.97
C MET A 1 -3.19 6.57 6.70
N ASN A 2 -3.70 7.08 7.83
CA ASN A 2 -2.99 8.05 8.65
C ASN A 2 -2.34 7.26 9.78
N ILE A 3 -1.11 6.81 9.58
CA ILE A 3 -0.37 6.08 10.62
C ILE A 3 0.01 7.13 11.66
N LYS A 4 -0.57 7.08 12.86
CA LYS A 4 -0.09 7.91 13.98
C LYS A 4 1.32 7.44 14.36
N LEU A 5 2.32 8.13 13.84
CA LEU A 5 3.77 7.87 13.93
C LEU A 5 4.40 8.38 15.24
N THR A 6 3.63 8.53 16.32
CA THR A 6 4.08 9.25 17.53
C THR A 6 5.28 8.62 18.27
N ASN A 7 5.67 7.37 17.95
CA ASN A 7 6.77 6.67 18.61
C ASN A 7 7.83 6.09 17.66
N ILE A 8 7.85 6.48 16.37
CA ILE A 8 8.89 6.00 15.44
C ILE A 8 10.10 6.95 15.52
N PRO A 9 11.32 6.47 15.75
CA PRO A 9 12.53 7.30 15.79
C PRO A 9 12.72 8.10 14.50
N ARG A 10 13.29 9.31 14.62
CA ARG A 10 13.46 10.25 13.49
C ARG A 10 14.19 9.64 12.29
N PHE A 11 15.19 8.78 12.53
CA PHE A 11 15.93 8.11 11.45
C PHE A 11 15.05 7.16 10.64
N MET A 12 14.10 6.46 11.28
CA MET A 12 13.14 5.60 10.59
C MET A 12 12.08 6.43 9.85
N GLN A 13 11.65 7.56 10.42
CA GLN A 13 10.72 8.48 9.74
C GLN A 13 11.30 8.98 8.43
N ALA A 14 12.58 9.37 8.42
CA ALA A 14 13.26 9.84 7.21
C ALA A 14 13.29 8.77 6.09
N GLU A 15 13.49 7.50 6.42
CA GLU A 15 13.45 6.39 5.46
C GLU A 15 12.02 6.16 4.92
N ILE A 16 10.99 6.29 5.78
CA ILE A 16 9.59 6.21 5.37
C ILE A 16 9.23 7.35 4.41
N GLU A 17 9.68 8.57 4.70
CA GLU A 17 9.43 9.74 3.84
C GLU A 17 10.06 9.59 2.46
N GLN A 18 11.31 9.10 2.38
CA GLN A 18 11.97 8.81 1.11
C GLN A 18 11.24 7.73 0.31
N LEU A 19 10.82 6.66 0.99
CA LEU A 19 10.02 5.60 0.39
C LEU A 19 8.69 6.15 -0.15
N GLN A 20 7.98 6.95 0.64
CA GLN A 20 6.75 7.60 0.23
C GLN A 20 6.96 8.56 -0.95
N ALA A 21 8.05 9.32 -0.97
CA ALA A 21 8.39 10.22 -2.07
C ALA A 21 8.57 9.43 -3.38
N LYS A 22 9.28 8.29 -3.33
CA LYS A 22 9.50 7.41 -4.49
C LYS A 22 8.19 6.77 -4.99
N LEU A 23 7.27 6.47 -4.09
CA LEU A 23 5.98 5.82 -4.40
C LEU A 23 4.82 6.78 -4.61
N SER A 24 5.00 8.06 -4.29
CA SER A 24 4.00 9.13 -4.34
C SER A 24 3.14 9.13 -5.62
N PRO A 25 3.70 9.02 -6.84
CA PRO A 25 2.87 9.01 -8.05
C PRO A 25 1.88 7.83 -8.07
N LEU A 26 2.33 6.63 -7.71
CA LEU A 26 1.49 5.43 -7.67
C LEU A 26 0.50 5.47 -6.51
N LEU A 27 0.93 5.92 -5.33
CA LEU A 27 0.07 6.07 -4.15
C LEU A 27 -1.08 7.04 -4.43
N LYS A 28 -0.80 8.20 -5.04
CA LYS A 28 -1.81 9.19 -5.43
C LYS A 28 -2.81 8.62 -6.43
N LYS A 29 -2.34 7.90 -7.46
CA LYS A 29 -3.18 7.22 -8.45
C LYS A 29 -4.10 6.19 -7.77
N ASN A 30 -3.53 5.36 -6.91
CA ASN A 30 -4.23 4.30 -6.20
C ASN A 30 -5.29 4.82 -5.21
N MET A 31 -5.03 5.96 -4.56
CA MET A 31 -6.02 6.57 -3.66
C MET A 31 -7.20 7.16 -4.44
N LYS A 32 -6.94 7.91 -5.51
CA LYS A 32 -7.99 8.52 -6.32
C LYS A 32 -8.89 7.48 -6.97
N TYR A 33 -8.31 6.47 -7.61
CA TYR A 33 -9.08 5.43 -8.30
C TYR A 33 -9.77 4.46 -7.36
N GLY A 34 -9.13 4.09 -6.24
CA GLY A 34 -9.77 3.26 -5.23
C GLY A 34 -11.00 3.94 -4.60
N PHE A 35 -10.89 5.22 -4.28
CA PHE A 35 -12.02 5.98 -3.73
C PHE A 35 -13.16 6.10 -4.75
N LEU A 36 -12.84 6.55 -5.97
CA LEU A 36 -13.84 6.70 -7.04
C LEU A 36 -14.54 5.37 -7.36
N SER A 37 -13.77 4.29 -7.48
CA SER A 37 -14.28 2.94 -7.68
C SER A 37 -15.28 2.53 -6.59
N THR A 38 -14.93 2.74 -5.32
CA THR A 38 -15.79 2.37 -4.19
C THR A 38 -17.11 3.13 -4.21
N VAL A 39 -17.07 4.43 -4.50
CA VAL A 39 -18.29 5.27 -4.63
C VAL A 39 -19.15 4.79 -5.80
N MET A 40 -18.56 4.54 -6.97
CA MET A 40 -19.29 4.07 -8.15
C MET A 40 -19.95 2.70 -7.94
N ILE A 41 -19.22 1.75 -7.36
CA ILE A 41 -19.76 0.42 -7.04
C ILE A 41 -20.88 0.55 -6.01
N GLY A 42 -20.67 1.28 -4.92
CA GLY A 42 -21.68 1.48 -3.90
C GLY A 42 -22.95 2.11 -4.47
N PHE A 43 -22.81 3.17 -5.26
CA PHE A 43 -23.93 3.83 -5.93
C PHE A 43 -24.68 2.88 -6.88
N SER A 44 -23.95 2.13 -7.72
CA SER A 44 -24.54 1.15 -8.63
C SER A 44 -25.30 0.05 -7.88
N VAL A 45 -24.67 -0.58 -6.89
CA VAL A 45 -25.24 -1.71 -6.15
C VAL A 45 -26.50 -1.28 -5.38
N ILE A 46 -26.47 -0.13 -4.70
CA ILE A 46 -27.62 0.40 -3.97
C ILE A 46 -28.79 0.66 -4.91
N ASN A 47 -28.56 1.36 -6.03
CA ASN A 47 -29.63 1.68 -6.98
C ASN A 47 -30.20 0.43 -7.67
N LEU A 48 -29.35 -0.51 -8.10
CA LEU A 48 -29.78 -1.77 -8.67
C LEU A 48 -30.59 -2.60 -7.67
N PHE A 49 -30.18 -2.62 -6.39
CA PHE A 49 -30.92 -3.32 -5.35
C PHE A 49 -32.35 -2.77 -5.19
N PHE A 50 -32.51 -1.44 -5.10
CA PHE A 50 -33.84 -0.84 -5.02
C PHE A 50 -34.69 -1.09 -6.27
N LEU A 51 -34.09 -0.97 -7.47
CA LEU A 51 -34.79 -1.20 -8.73
C LEU A 51 -35.26 -2.64 -8.92
N LEU A 52 -34.48 -3.62 -8.48
CA LEU A 52 -34.76 -5.04 -8.66
C LEU A 52 -35.68 -5.61 -7.57
N PHE A 53 -35.57 -5.13 -6.32
CA PHE A 53 -36.21 -5.77 -5.17
C PHE A 53 -37.29 -4.92 -4.46
N LYS A 54 -37.40 -3.61 -4.75
CA LYS A 54 -38.36 -2.70 -4.09
C LYS A 54 -39.40 -2.07 -5.02
N ASN A 55 -39.39 -2.42 -6.31
CA ASN A 55 -40.34 -1.89 -7.30
C ASN A 55 -41.63 -2.72 -7.32
N GLU A 56 -42.57 -2.44 -6.41
CA GLU A 56 -43.92 -3.03 -6.45
C GLU A 56 -44.89 -2.25 -7.35
N SER A 57 -44.56 -1.01 -7.79
CA SER A 57 -45.53 -0.11 -8.45
C SER A 57 -45.00 0.72 -9.64
N LEU A 58 -43.69 0.76 -9.88
CA LEU A 58 -43.10 1.57 -10.96
C LEU A 58 -42.56 0.65 -12.04
N SER A 59 -42.99 0.87 -13.28
CA SER A 59 -42.47 0.20 -14.46
C SER A 59 -40.94 0.19 -14.41
N THR A 60 -40.35 -1.00 -14.27
CA THR A 60 -38.91 -1.14 -14.14
C THR A 60 -38.25 -0.57 -15.39
N SER A 61 -37.56 0.57 -15.25
CA SER A 61 -36.89 1.19 -16.38
C SER A 61 -35.65 0.38 -16.74
N ASN A 62 -35.76 -0.44 -17.79
CA ASN A 62 -34.65 -1.21 -18.35
C ASN A 62 -33.45 -0.31 -18.71
N ILE A 63 -33.70 0.95 -19.06
CA ILE A 63 -32.66 1.94 -19.33
C ILE A 63 -31.90 2.30 -18.05
N ALA A 64 -32.61 2.55 -16.94
CA ALA A 64 -31.99 2.85 -15.66
C ALA A 64 -31.15 1.67 -15.14
N LEU A 65 -31.66 0.44 -15.27
CA LEU A 65 -30.91 -0.78 -14.96
C LEU A 65 -29.61 -0.85 -15.76
N GLY A 66 -29.66 -0.60 -17.07
CA GLY A 66 -28.48 -0.56 -17.94
C GLY A 66 -27.46 0.48 -17.50
N ILE A 67 -27.90 1.70 -17.18
CA ILE A 67 -27.02 2.78 -16.72
C ILE A 67 -26.33 2.41 -15.40
N TYR A 68 -27.09 1.95 -14.39
CA TYR A 68 -26.49 1.59 -13.11
C TYR A 68 -25.56 0.37 -13.22
N ALA A 69 -25.89 -0.61 -14.06
CA ALA A 69 -25.00 -1.74 -14.33
C ALA A 69 -23.68 -1.28 -14.99
N LEU A 70 -23.74 -0.35 -15.96
CA LEU A 70 -22.55 0.22 -16.58
C LEU A 70 -21.67 0.99 -15.58
N ILE A 71 -22.26 1.80 -14.71
CA ILE A 71 -21.53 2.50 -13.64
C ILE A 71 -20.83 1.49 -12.72
N GLY A 72 -21.52 0.41 -12.34
CA GLY A 72 -20.94 -0.67 -11.53
C GLY A 72 -19.77 -1.35 -12.24
N ALA A 73 -19.92 -1.69 -13.51
CA ALA A 73 -18.88 -2.32 -14.32
C ALA A 73 -17.62 -1.46 -14.43
N VAL A 74 -17.78 -0.14 -14.67
CA VAL A 74 -16.65 0.81 -14.65
C VAL A 74 -16.01 0.88 -13.27
N GLY A 75 -16.83 0.93 -12.21
CA GLY A 75 -16.35 0.89 -10.83
C GLY A 75 -15.49 -0.34 -10.54
N PHE A 76 -15.94 -1.54 -10.94
CA PHE A 76 -15.19 -2.79 -10.78
C PHE A 76 -13.92 -2.83 -11.63
N ALA A 77 -13.94 -2.28 -12.84
CA ALA A 77 -12.74 -2.15 -13.68
C ALA A 77 -11.67 -1.28 -13.01
N LEU A 78 -12.07 -0.12 -12.46
CA LEU A 78 -11.19 0.73 -11.67
C LEU A 78 -10.66 0.02 -10.41
N LEU A 79 -11.50 -0.80 -9.74
CA LEU A 79 -11.07 -1.58 -8.57
C LEU A 79 -9.96 -2.58 -8.93
N LYS A 80 -10.08 -3.24 -10.10
CA LYS A 80 -9.11 -4.19 -10.61
C LYS A 80 -7.77 -3.52 -10.91
N GLU A 81 -7.79 -2.37 -11.57
CA GLU A 81 -6.61 -1.53 -11.81
C GLU A 81 -5.96 -1.09 -10.48
N ASN A 82 -6.78 -0.73 -9.49
CA ASN A 82 -6.29 -0.37 -8.16
C ASN A 82 -5.53 -1.53 -7.48
N LYS A 83 -6.08 -2.75 -7.54
CA LYS A 83 -5.42 -3.96 -7.04
C LYS A 83 -4.09 -4.21 -7.74
N HIS A 84 -3.98 -3.90 -9.04
CA HIS A 84 -2.73 -4.01 -9.77
C HIS A 84 -1.69 -3.00 -9.27
N ASN A 85 -2.07 -1.72 -9.18
CA ASN A 85 -1.21 -0.64 -8.66
C ASN A 85 -0.75 -0.95 -7.22
N GLN A 86 -1.61 -1.52 -6.37
CA GLN A 86 -1.25 -1.89 -5.00
C GLN A 86 -0.16 -2.98 -4.95
N LYS A 87 -0.19 -3.95 -5.88
CA LYS A 87 0.87 -4.97 -6.00
C LYS A 87 2.18 -4.35 -6.47
N GLU A 88 2.13 -3.40 -7.39
CA GLU A 88 3.31 -2.67 -7.86
C GLU A 88 3.93 -1.83 -6.75
N ILE A 89 3.12 -1.11 -5.97
CA ILE A 89 3.56 -0.37 -4.78
C ILE A 89 4.28 -1.30 -3.80
N ALA A 90 3.70 -2.46 -3.49
CA ALA A 90 4.33 -3.44 -2.59
C ALA A 90 5.68 -3.94 -3.13
N ARG A 91 5.75 -4.24 -4.43
CA ARG A 91 6.99 -4.67 -5.10
C ARG A 91 8.06 -3.58 -5.05
N MET A 92 7.72 -2.34 -5.44
CA MET A 92 8.65 -1.21 -5.41
C MET A 92 9.11 -0.90 -3.98
N SER A 93 8.20 -0.99 -3.00
CA SER A 93 8.55 -0.80 -1.60
C SER A 93 9.58 -1.81 -1.14
N ARG A 94 9.34 -3.09 -1.43
CA ARG A 94 10.28 -4.17 -1.12
C ARG A 94 11.63 -3.92 -1.79
N ASN A 95 11.65 -3.59 -3.08
CA ASN A 95 12.91 -3.33 -3.79
C ASN A 95 13.70 -2.18 -3.16
N TYR A 96 13.05 -1.08 -2.81
CA TYR A 96 13.69 0.03 -2.10
C TYR A 96 14.31 -0.41 -0.77
N MET A 97 13.56 -1.16 0.06
CA MET A 97 14.06 -1.63 1.36
C MET A 97 15.29 -2.53 1.20
N LEU A 98 15.23 -3.49 0.27
CA LEU A 98 16.34 -4.40 -0.03
C LEU A 98 17.59 -3.61 -0.50
N GLU A 99 17.41 -2.67 -1.43
CA GLU A 99 18.50 -1.80 -1.91
C GLU A 99 19.11 -0.95 -0.78
N ARG A 100 18.28 -0.40 0.12
CA ARG A 100 18.72 0.42 1.24
C ARG A 100 19.50 -0.39 2.27
N MET A 101 19.06 -1.62 2.55
CA MET A 101 19.77 -2.55 3.44
C MET A 101 21.14 -2.94 2.88
N LYS A 102 21.25 -3.14 1.56
CA LYS A 102 22.51 -3.46 0.88
C LYS A 102 23.57 -2.40 1.10
N LYS A 103 23.17 -1.12 1.09
CA LYS A 103 24.05 0.04 1.22
C LYS A 103 24.60 0.24 2.63
N SER A 104 24.07 -0.46 3.63
CA SER A 104 24.54 -0.34 5.01
C SER A 104 25.99 -0.79 5.15
N ARG A 105 26.82 0.03 5.79
CA ARG A 105 28.20 -0.29 6.13
C ARG A 105 28.35 -0.82 7.56
N TYR A 106 27.34 -0.59 8.41
CA TYR A 106 27.40 -0.90 9.83
C TYR A 106 26.94 -2.34 10.13
N VAL A 107 26.03 -2.89 9.34
CA VAL A 107 25.55 -4.27 9.51
C VAL A 107 26.41 -5.24 8.69
N THR A 108 26.88 -6.33 9.30
CA THR A 108 27.67 -7.38 8.63
C THR A 108 26.87 -8.08 7.52
N ASP A 109 27.54 -8.58 6.48
CA ASP A 109 26.87 -9.23 5.35
C ASP A 109 26.11 -10.51 5.73
N ALA A 110 26.60 -11.28 6.70
CA ALA A 110 25.88 -12.44 7.24
C ALA A 110 24.53 -12.04 7.84
N ARG A 111 24.48 -10.95 8.61
CA ARG A 111 23.23 -10.44 9.19
C ARG A 111 22.32 -9.82 8.13
N LYS A 112 22.86 -9.10 7.14
CA LYS A 112 22.08 -8.64 5.98
C LYS A 112 21.38 -9.81 5.29
N SER A 113 22.08 -10.92 5.05
CA SER A 113 21.52 -12.15 4.46
C SER A 113 20.31 -12.68 5.23
N ASN A 114 20.37 -12.67 6.57
CA ASN A 114 19.24 -13.08 7.40
C ASN A 114 18.03 -12.17 7.23
N TYR A 115 18.22 -10.85 7.18
CA TYR A 115 17.11 -9.93 6.93
C TYR A 115 16.55 -10.05 5.51
N TYR A 116 17.41 -10.30 4.51
CA TYR A 116 16.97 -10.60 3.14
C TYR A 116 16.05 -11.81 3.09
N LYS A 117 16.43 -12.88 3.79
CA LYS A 117 15.62 -14.10 3.90
C LYS A 117 14.28 -13.80 4.59
N LYS A 118 14.30 -13.15 5.76
CA LYS A 118 13.07 -12.76 6.49
C LYS A 118 12.12 -11.93 5.64
N MET A 119 12.63 -10.96 4.89
CA MET A 119 11.81 -10.07 4.05
C MET A 119 11.14 -10.81 2.88
N ASN A 120 11.76 -11.87 2.36
CA ASN A 120 11.18 -12.71 1.31
C ASN A 120 10.22 -13.76 1.86
N GLU A 121 10.48 -14.30 3.06
CA GLU A 121 9.61 -15.28 3.72
C GLU A 121 8.33 -14.65 4.29
N GLN A 122 8.40 -13.37 4.67
CA GLN A 122 7.28 -12.65 5.32
C GLN A 122 6.93 -11.33 4.60
N PRO A 123 6.35 -11.38 3.38
CA PRO A 123 6.05 -10.17 2.61
C PRO A 123 5.10 -9.20 3.31
N LEU A 124 4.16 -9.73 4.11
CA LEU A 124 3.21 -8.92 4.88
C LEU A 124 3.88 -8.13 6.01
N TYR A 125 5.01 -8.61 6.52
CA TYR A 125 5.78 -8.00 7.61
C TYR A 125 7.05 -7.31 7.13
N ALA A 126 7.23 -7.12 5.82
CA ALA A 126 8.45 -6.55 5.24
C ALA A 126 8.83 -5.20 5.86
N MET A 127 7.84 -4.34 6.17
CA MET A 127 8.10 -3.06 6.84
C MET A 127 8.66 -3.25 8.26
N ASN A 128 8.13 -4.21 9.02
CA ASN A 128 8.63 -4.50 10.37
C ASN A 128 10.07 -5.05 10.31
N VAL A 129 10.34 -5.96 9.37
CA VAL A 129 11.69 -6.48 9.13
C VAL A 129 12.66 -5.34 8.77
N PHE A 130 12.21 -4.37 7.98
CA PHE A 130 13.01 -3.20 7.64
C PHE A 130 13.26 -2.29 8.85
N PHE A 131 12.26 -2.07 9.72
CA PHE A 131 12.47 -1.30 10.95
C PHE A 131 13.41 -2.01 11.93
N GLU A 132 13.32 -3.33 12.09
CA GLU A 132 14.29 -4.10 12.87
C GLU A 132 15.71 -3.93 12.32
N PHE A 133 15.87 -3.97 10.99
CA PHE A 133 17.15 -3.72 10.35
C PHE A 133 17.69 -2.31 10.63
N LEU A 134 16.85 -1.28 10.48
CA LEU A 134 17.26 0.10 10.74
C LEU A 134 17.64 0.32 12.21
N ALA A 135 16.92 -0.31 13.14
CA ALA A 135 17.25 -0.27 14.56
C ALA A 135 18.64 -0.88 14.84
N GLU A 136 18.92 -2.04 14.25
CA GLU A 136 20.24 -2.67 14.38
C GLU A 136 21.34 -1.82 13.73
N GLU A 137 21.10 -1.28 12.53
CA GLU A 137 22.04 -0.38 11.85
C GLU A 137 22.39 0.81 12.75
N GLN A 138 21.39 1.46 13.35
CA GLN A 138 21.58 2.60 14.23
C GLN A 138 22.37 2.23 15.49
N GLN A 139 22.01 1.12 16.16
CA GLN A 139 22.73 0.66 17.36
C GLN A 139 24.21 0.41 17.07
N ARG A 140 24.54 -0.23 15.94
CA ARG A 140 25.93 -0.50 15.53
C ARG A 140 26.68 0.76 15.16
N LYS A 141 26.00 1.68 14.49
CA LYS A 141 26.54 2.99 14.14
C LYS A 141 26.93 3.75 15.41
N ASP A 142 26.07 3.80 16.40
CA ASP A 142 26.33 4.48 17.68
C ASP A 142 27.49 3.82 18.46
N GLN A 143 27.62 2.50 18.40
CA GLN A 143 28.78 1.77 18.95
C GLN A 143 30.09 2.05 18.22
N SER A 144 30.06 2.19 16.88
CA SER A 144 31.28 2.53 16.13
C SER A 144 31.79 3.93 16.45
N PHE A 145 30.90 4.90 16.70
CA PHE A 145 31.29 6.26 17.07
C PHE A 145 31.84 6.39 18.50
N HIS A 146 31.52 5.45 19.40
CA HIS A 146 32.07 5.45 20.77
C HIS A 146 33.46 4.81 20.88
N ASN A 147 33.92 4.13 19.83
CA ASN A 147 35.20 3.42 19.80
C ASN A 147 36.26 4.14 18.94
N GLU A 148 35.98 5.36 18.47
CA GLU A 148 36.91 6.30 17.82
C GLU A 148 37.32 7.40 18.81
#